data_AF-A0A2V6VA85-F1
#
_entry.id   AF-A0A2V6VA85-F1
#
_cell.length_a   1.000
_cell.length_b   1.000
_cell.length_c   1.000
_cell.angle_alpha   90.00
_cell.angle_beta   90.00
_cell.angle_gamma   90.00
#
_symmetry.space_group_name_H-M   'P 1'
#
loop_
_entity.id
_entity.type
_entity.pdbx_description
1 polymer ?
#
loop_
_entity_poly.entity_id
_entity_poly.type
_entity_poly.pdbx_seq_one_letter_code
_entity_poly.pdbx_strand_id
1 'polypeptide(L)'
;MLRESGVSRDADLIDALVGITPGSFLDAIRARRPEARAHAQATYRALFSPETPGSVTAQERFAAGTFVAGLHGATAIAVCYAARLAESGGPAALREAVDAAIKEAKTHGPYGSYPAGPLSREDIAGPVYRVDAVTRRTLGPRLAAAFEHAHMLVFHPRDAWAGRPLSRGKDQLYPVNPSLVERVWQATFTVDGARRAGAAGDGLMLSRTQPRPANAPDLSLTEIQNPMIDAYMGALPEGREPRI
;
A
#
# COMPACT_ATOMS: atom_id res chain seq x y z
N MET A 1 12.03 28.64 -14.13
CA MET A 1 10.81 28.57 -14.96
C MET A 1 10.34 27.11 -14.95
N LEU A 2 9.58 26.74 -13.92
CA LEU A 2 9.06 25.38 -13.75
C LEU A 2 7.91 25.22 -14.74
N ARG A 3 8.08 24.36 -15.76
CA ARG A 3 6.96 23.98 -16.61
C ARG A 3 5.99 23.17 -15.76
N GLU A 4 4.75 23.63 -15.65
CA GLU A 4 3.60 22.78 -15.34
C GLU A 4 3.42 21.78 -16.49
N SER A 5 4.28 20.78 -16.56
CA SER A 5 4.08 19.63 -17.43
C SER A 5 3.05 18.73 -16.75
N GLY A 6 1.77 19.07 -16.92
CA GLY A 6 0.68 18.15 -16.63
C GLY A 6 0.96 16.84 -17.35
N VAL A 7 1.11 15.76 -16.60
CA VAL A 7 1.30 14.42 -17.16
C VAL A 7 0.09 14.13 -18.06
N SER A 8 0.33 13.88 -19.36
CA SER A 8 -0.74 13.53 -20.31
C SER A 8 -1.58 12.37 -19.78
N ARG A 9 -2.89 12.37 -20.04
CA ARG A 9 -3.79 11.31 -19.58
C ARG A 9 -3.48 9.94 -20.21
N ASP A 10 -2.84 9.94 -21.37
CA ASP A 10 -2.50 8.74 -22.12
C ASP A 10 -1.07 8.24 -21.89
N ALA A 11 -0.23 9.06 -21.25
CA ALA A 11 1.14 8.66 -20.90
C ALA A 11 1.15 7.58 -19.80
N ASP A 12 2.17 6.71 -19.84
CA ASP A 12 2.46 5.80 -18.73
C ASP A 12 2.77 6.63 -17.49
N LEU A 13 1.93 6.48 -16.46
CA LEU A 13 1.99 7.32 -15.27
C LEU A 13 3.30 7.11 -14.50
N ILE A 14 3.80 5.87 -14.46
CA ILE A 14 5.05 5.54 -13.76
C ILE A 14 6.21 6.21 -14.48
N ASP A 15 6.27 6.09 -15.81
CA ASP A 15 7.31 6.73 -16.61
C ASP A 15 7.31 8.24 -16.42
N ALA A 16 6.12 8.85 -16.43
CA ALA A 16 5.99 10.29 -16.24
C ALA A 16 6.40 10.75 -14.83
N LEU A 17 6.01 10.04 -13.78
CA LEU A 17 6.33 10.42 -12.39
C LEU A 17 7.79 10.17 -12.02
N VAL A 18 8.42 9.16 -12.62
CA VAL A 18 9.84 8.83 -12.40
C VAL A 18 10.76 9.58 -13.38
N GLY A 19 10.20 10.22 -14.41
CA GLY A 19 10.96 10.96 -15.43
C GLY A 19 11.69 10.05 -16.42
N ILE A 20 11.13 8.87 -16.71
CA ILE A 20 11.68 7.92 -17.68
C ILE A 20 11.41 8.47 -19.09
N THR A 21 12.48 8.79 -19.80
CA THR A 21 12.41 9.28 -21.18
C THR A 21 12.50 8.13 -22.18
N PRO A 22 11.75 8.18 -23.30
CA PRO A 22 11.88 7.20 -24.38
C PRO A 22 13.33 7.04 -24.84
N GLY A 23 13.80 5.80 -24.97
CA GLY A 23 15.18 5.49 -25.36
C GLY A 23 16.22 5.56 -24.22
N SER A 24 15.83 5.95 -23.00
CA SER A 24 16.72 5.87 -21.84
C SER A 24 16.99 4.43 -21.41
N PHE A 25 18.01 4.23 -20.57
CA PHE A 25 18.34 2.92 -20.01
C PHE A 25 17.16 2.29 -19.23
N LEU A 26 16.44 3.10 -18.43
CA LEU A 26 15.29 2.61 -17.67
C LEU A 26 14.09 2.28 -18.57
N ASP A 27 13.86 3.05 -19.64
CA ASP A 27 12.85 2.71 -20.66
C ASP A 27 13.18 1.38 -21.34
N ALA A 28 14.44 1.16 -21.71
CA ALA A 28 14.90 -0.10 -22.30
C ALA A 28 14.72 -1.30 -21.34
N ILE A 29 14.93 -1.11 -20.03
CA ILE A 29 14.64 -2.16 -19.02
C ILE A 29 13.14 -2.46 -18.96
N ARG A 30 12.29 -1.42 -18.87
CA ARG A 30 10.83 -1.60 -18.77
C ARG A 30 10.25 -2.20 -20.04
N ALA A 31 10.81 -1.90 -21.20
CA ALA A 31 10.44 -2.50 -22.48
C ALA A 31 10.65 -4.03 -22.54
N ARG A 32 11.51 -4.59 -21.68
CA ARG A 32 11.69 -6.07 -21.56
C ARG A 32 10.52 -6.75 -20.83
N ARG A 33 9.62 -6.00 -20.21
CA ARG A 33 8.45 -6.49 -19.47
C ARG A 33 7.17 -5.78 -19.95
N PRO A 34 6.80 -5.92 -21.23
CA PRO A 34 5.72 -5.15 -21.83
C PRO A 34 4.38 -5.36 -21.11
N GLU A 35 4.08 -6.58 -20.67
CA GLU A 35 2.88 -6.89 -19.89
C GLU A 35 2.84 -6.17 -18.54
N ALA A 36 3.96 -6.14 -17.80
CA ALA A 36 3.99 -5.46 -16.50
C ALA A 36 3.78 -3.94 -16.66
N ARG A 37 4.36 -3.35 -17.71
CA ARG A 37 4.16 -1.93 -18.07
C ARG A 37 2.68 -1.68 -18.43
N ALA A 38 2.13 -2.47 -19.36
CA ALA A 38 0.75 -2.32 -19.81
C ALA A 38 -0.27 -2.55 -18.69
N HIS A 39 -0.12 -3.61 -17.90
CA HIS A 39 -1.04 -3.94 -16.81
C HIS A 39 -1.01 -2.93 -15.66
N ALA A 40 0.15 -2.34 -15.35
CA ALA A 40 0.23 -1.27 -14.35
C ALA A 40 -0.62 -0.05 -14.79
N GLN A 41 -0.46 0.38 -16.04
CA GLN A 41 -1.26 1.49 -16.59
C GLN A 41 -2.74 1.13 -16.71
N ALA A 42 -3.07 -0.09 -17.13
CA ALA A 42 -4.45 -0.57 -17.20
C ALA A 42 -5.13 -0.59 -15.81
N THR A 43 -4.41 -1.01 -14.77
CA THR A 43 -4.90 -0.99 -13.37
C THR A 43 -5.19 0.44 -12.92
N TYR A 44 -4.29 1.38 -13.21
CA TYR A 44 -4.53 2.81 -12.94
C TYR A 44 -5.81 3.30 -13.63
N ARG A 45 -5.98 3.00 -14.93
CA ARG A 45 -7.19 3.38 -15.68
C ARG A 45 -8.45 2.75 -15.09
N ALA A 46 -8.43 1.46 -14.75
CA ALA A 46 -9.56 0.78 -14.13
C ALA A 46 -9.98 1.41 -12.78
N LEU A 47 -9.03 1.92 -12.01
CA LEU A 47 -9.32 2.55 -10.71
C LEU A 47 -9.81 3.99 -10.84
N PHE A 48 -9.27 4.79 -11.76
CA PHE A 48 -9.49 6.24 -11.80
C PHE A 48 -10.32 6.73 -12.98
N SER A 49 -10.34 6.00 -14.09
CA SER A 49 -11.10 6.30 -15.30
C SER A 49 -11.77 5.04 -15.89
N PRO A 50 -12.55 4.28 -15.11
CA PRO A 50 -13.22 3.07 -15.60
C PRO A 50 -14.23 3.40 -16.71
N GLU A 51 -14.39 2.49 -17.67
CA GLU A 51 -15.40 2.60 -18.74
C GLU A 51 -16.82 2.71 -18.19
N THR A 52 -17.09 2.03 -17.06
CA THR A 52 -18.35 2.13 -16.32
C THR A 52 -18.08 2.63 -14.89
N PRO A 53 -18.24 3.94 -14.61
CA PRO A 53 -17.88 4.55 -13.32
C PRO A 53 -18.62 4.02 -12.09
N GLY A 54 -19.82 3.46 -12.28
CA GLY A 54 -20.68 3.03 -11.18
C GLY A 54 -21.05 4.19 -10.25
N SER A 55 -21.17 3.94 -8.95
CA SER A 55 -21.60 4.93 -7.95
C SER A 55 -20.47 5.78 -7.37
N VAL A 56 -19.21 5.49 -7.68
CA VAL A 56 -18.03 6.21 -7.17
C VAL A 56 -17.52 7.16 -8.25
N THR A 57 -17.63 8.45 -7.97
CA THR A 57 -17.28 9.51 -8.91
C THR A 57 -15.77 9.62 -9.12
N ALA A 58 -15.35 10.26 -10.21
CA ALA A 58 -13.94 10.57 -10.46
C ALA A 58 -13.33 11.41 -9.32
N GLN A 59 -14.09 12.37 -8.79
CA GLN A 59 -13.67 13.22 -7.65
C GLN A 59 -13.38 12.37 -6.42
N GLU A 60 -14.22 11.40 -6.10
CA GLU A 60 -14.01 10.54 -4.93
C GLU A 60 -12.83 9.58 -5.10
N ARG A 61 -12.65 9.05 -6.31
CA ARG A 61 -11.49 8.20 -6.65
C ARG A 61 -10.20 8.96 -6.44
N PHE A 62 -10.08 10.17 -7.01
CA PHE A 62 -8.89 11.00 -6.85
C PHE A 62 -8.74 11.58 -5.44
N ALA A 63 -9.82 11.87 -4.71
CA ALA A 63 -9.74 12.26 -3.30
C ALA A 63 -9.18 11.12 -2.43
N ALA A 64 -9.69 9.90 -2.58
CA ALA A 64 -9.18 8.72 -1.88
C ALA A 64 -7.74 8.39 -2.27
N GLY A 65 -7.42 8.45 -3.57
CA GLY A 65 -6.05 8.25 -4.08
C GLY A 65 -5.06 9.26 -3.49
N THR A 66 -5.42 10.55 -3.50
CA THR A 66 -4.59 11.63 -2.91
C THR A 66 -4.38 11.41 -1.42
N PHE A 67 -5.45 11.06 -0.68
CA PHE A 67 -5.37 10.76 0.75
C PHE A 67 -4.40 9.60 1.04
N VAL A 68 -4.58 8.45 0.38
CA VAL A 68 -3.72 7.26 0.55
C VAL A 68 -2.26 7.55 0.17
N ALA A 69 -2.02 8.21 -0.96
CA ALA A 69 -0.67 8.62 -1.36
C ALA A 69 -0.02 9.56 -0.32
N GLY A 70 -0.83 10.45 0.27
CA GLY A 70 -0.43 11.33 1.35
C GLY A 70 -0.03 10.59 2.64
N LEU A 71 -0.77 9.53 3.01
CA LEU A 71 -0.44 8.69 4.17
C LEU A 71 0.89 7.95 3.98
N HIS A 72 1.17 7.48 2.76
CA HIS A 72 2.43 6.82 2.43
C HIS A 72 3.61 7.77 2.19
N GLY A 73 3.39 9.10 2.26
CA GLY A 73 4.43 10.09 1.96
C GLY A 73 4.88 10.12 0.50
N ALA A 74 4.09 9.54 -0.42
CA ALA A 74 4.40 9.47 -1.84
C ALA A 74 4.08 10.80 -2.55
N THR A 75 4.85 11.85 -2.24
CA THR A 75 4.56 13.24 -2.61
C THR A 75 4.30 13.44 -4.10
N ALA A 76 5.11 12.86 -5.00
CA ALA A 76 4.92 12.99 -6.44
C ALA A 76 3.57 12.40 -6.91
N ILE A 77 3.15 11.27 -6.32
CA ILE A 77 1.87 10.62 -6.61
C ILE A 77 0.73 11.46 -6.05
N ALA A 78 0.85 11.93 -4.81
CA ALA A 78 -0.17 12.76 -4.16
C ALA A 78 -0.43 14.06 -4.92
N VAL A 79 0.63 14.75 -5.36
CA VAL A 79 0.52 15.97 -6.19
C VAL A 79 -0.16 15.67 -7.53
N CYS A 80 0.20 14.56 -8.17
CA CYS A 80 -0.43 14.15 -9.42
C CYS A 80 -1.93 13.88 -9.24
N TYR A 81 -2.32 13.13 -8.21
CA TYR A 81 -3.72 12.82 -7.95
C TYR A 81 -4.53 14.06 -7.50
N ALA A 82 -3.93 14.99 -6.76
CA ALA A 82 -4.55 16.26 -6.41
C ALA A 82 -4.82 17.14 -7.65
N ALA A 83 -3.89 17.15 -8.62
CA ALA A 83 -4.10 17.81 -9.91
C ALA A 83 -5.25 17.16 -10.69
N ARG A 84 -5.30 15.82 -10.75
CA ARG A 84 -6.40 15.10 -11.40
C ARG A 84 -7.75 15.28 -10.69
N LEU A 85 -7.76 15.44 -9.36
CA LEU A 85 -8.95 15.84 -8.62
C LEU A 85 -9.47 17.21 -9.06
N ALA A 86 -8.58 18.20 -9.22
CA ALA A 86 -8.96 19.51 -9.73
C ALA A 86 -9.53 19.42 -11.16
N GLU A 87 -8.88 18.66 -12.05
CA GLU A 87 -9.35 18.45 -13.43
C GLU A 87 -10.68 17.69 -13.52
N SER A 88 -11.05 16.91 -12.50
CA SER A 88 -12.33 16.19 -12.44
C SER A 88 -13.53 17.08 -12.04
N GLY A 89 -13.30 18.40 -11.94
CA GLY A 89 -14.31 19.37 -11.51
C GLY A 89 -14.54 19.40 -10.01
N GLY A 90 -13.62 18.85 -9.21
CA GLY A 90 -13.70 18.90 -7.75
C GLY A 90 -13.57 20.34 -7.23
N PRO A 91 -14.47 20.81 -6.34
CA PRO A 91 -14.39 22.17 -5.81
C PRO A 91 -13.10 22.38 -5.00
N ALA A 92 -12.61 23.62 -4.92
CA ALA A 92 -11.43 23.95 -4.13
C ALA A 92 -11.54 23.47 -2.67
N ALA A 93 -12.71 23.66 -2.06
CA ALA A 93 -13.01 23.19 -0.71
C ALA A 93 -12.81 21.67 -0.52
N LEU A 94 -13.09 20.85 -1.54
CA LEU A 94 -12.85 19.41 -1.46
C LEU A 94 -11.34 19.12 -1.40
N ARG A 95 -10.53 19.79 -2.22
CA ARG A 95 -9.07 19.62 -2.22
C ARG A 95 -8.46 20.06 -0.88
N GLU A 96 -8.89 21.21 -0.38
CA GLU A 96 -8.47 21.70 0.94
C GLU A 96 -8.86 20.73 2.08
N ALA A 97 -10.05 20.13 2.01
CA ALA A 97 -10.47 19.11 2.97
C ALA A 97 -9.63 17.84 2.89
N VAL A 98 -9.22 17.41 1.68
CA VAL A 98 -8.30 16.27 1.50
C VAL A 98 -6.93 16.58 2.12
N ASP A 99 -6.37 17.76 1.87
CA ASP A 99 -5.09 18.19 2.43
C ASP A 99 -5.12 18.29 3.96
N ALA A 100 -6.22 18.81 4.51
CA ALA A 100 -6.46 18.87 5.95
C ALA A 100 -6.52 17.45 6.56
N ALA A 101 -7.28 16.54 5.94
CA ALA A 101 -7.36 15.15 6.38
C ALA A 101 -5.99 14.44 6.33
N ILE A 102 -5.20 14.65 5.28
CA ILE A 102 -3.84 14.08 5.19
C ILE A 102 -2.97 14.60 6.34
N LYS A 103 -3.03 15.91 6.63
CA LYS A 103 -2.26 16.51 7.73
C LYS A 103 -2.65 15.94 9.08
N GLU A 104 -3.95 15.73 9.31
CA GLU A 104 -4.50 15.16 10.54
C GLU A 104 -4.13 13.67 10.70
N ALA A 105 -4.20 12.89 9.62
CA ALA A 105 -4.10 11.45 9.63
C ALA A 105 -2.65 10.89 9.61
N LYS A 106 -1.68 11.74 9.24
CA LYS A 106 -0.26 11.34 9.13
C LYS A 106 0.28 10.80 10.45
N THR A 107 0.83 9.58 10.40
CA THR A 107 1.46 8.91 11.53
C THR A 107 2.45 7.82 11.05
N HIS A 108 3.03 7.05 11.96
CA HIS A 108 3.97 5.96 11.67
C HIS A 108 3.45 4.62 12.24
N GLY A 109 3.15 3.67 11.35
CA GLY A 109 2.78 2.30 11.70
C GLY A 109 3.76 1.27 11.11
N PRO A 110 3.42 -0.02 11.10
CA PRO A 110 2.11 -0.57 11.44
C PRO A 110 1.86 -0.68 12.95
N TYR A 111 0.62 -0.43 13.34
CA TYR A 111 0.02 -0.68 14.64
C TYR A 111 -0.83 -1.94 14.60
N GLY A 112 -1.34 -2.31 15.78
CA GLY A 112 -2.28 -3.41 15.96
C GLY A 112 -1.66 -4.59 16.69
N SER A 113 -2.38 -5.70 16.65
CA SER A 113 -2.01 -6.90 17.40
C SER A 113 -1.52 -8.03 16.51
N TYR A 114 -0.51 -8.75 16.97
CA TYR A 114 -0.16 -10.07 16.45
C TYR A 114 -1.08 -11.15 17.04
N PRO A 115 -1.25 -12.30 16.36
CA PRO A 115 -1.74 -13.51 17.02
C PRO A 115 -0.91 -13.84 18.26
N ALA A 116 -1.49 -14.59 19.21
CA ALA A 116 -0.78 -15.01 20.41
C ALA A 116 0.51 -15.77 20.05
N GLY A 117 1.65 -15.29 20.54
CA GLY A 117 2.95 -15.87 20.24
C GLY A 117 4.13 -14.93 20.53
N PRO A 118 5.35 -15.26 20.06
CA PRO A 118 6.55 -14.49 20.35
C PRO A 118 6.50 -13.02 19.93
N LEU A 119 5.73 -12.71 18.87
CA LEU A 119 5.60 -11.35 18.35
C LEU A 119 4.49 -10.52 19.02
N SER A 120 3.63 -11.10 19.88
CA SER A 120 2.60 -10.31 20.59
C SER A 120 3.20 -9.27 21.54
N ARG A 121 4.46 -9.46 21.97
CA ARG A 121 5.23 -8.46 22.73
C ARG A 121 5.54 -7.19 21.93
N GLU A 122 5.37 -7.25 20.61
CA GLU A 122 5.59 -6.14 19.69
C GLU A 122 4.28 -5.48 19.25
N ASP A 123 3.16 -5.81 19.89
CA ASP A 123 1.90 -5.10 19.72
C ASP A 123 2.10 -3.61 20.02
N ILE A 124 1.71 -2.76 19.08
CA ILE A 124 1.75 -1.30 19.25
C ILE A 124 0.34 -0.78 19.08
N ALA A 125 -0.20 -0.19 20.15
CA ALA A 125 -1.46 0.54 20.06
C ALA A 125 -1.26 1.80 19.18
N GLY A 126 -2.21 2.03 18.26
CA GLY A 126 -2.19 3.16 17.35
C GLY A 126 -3.47 3.99 17.44
N PRO A 127 -3.44 5.24 16.96
CA PRO A 127 -4.63 6.07 16.87
C PRO A 127 -5.60 5.50 15.83
N VAL A 128 -6.87 5.33 16.22
CA VAL A 128 -7.95 5.08 15.27
C VAL A 128 -8.38 6.42 14.68
N TYR A 129 -7.97 6.69 13.45
CA TYR A 129 -8.22 7.98 12.81
C TYR A 129 -9.71 8.26 12.64
N ARG A 130 -10.07 9.52 12.90
CA ARG A 130 -11.40 10.08 12.69
C ARG A 130 -11.24 11.41 12.00
N VAL A 131 -11.97 11.61 10.91
CA VAL A 131 -11.99 12.92 10.26
C VAL A 131 -12.66 13.92 11.19
N ASP A 132 -12.01 15.05 11.44
CA ASP A 132 -12.57 16.14 12.24
C ASP A 132 -13.94 16.64 11.73
N ALA A 133 -14.72 17.23 12.62
CA ALA A 133 -16.10 17.62 12.30
C ALA A 133 -16.22 18.68 11.19
N VAL A 134 -15.21 19.55 11.02
CA VAL A 134 -15.21 20.58 9.96
C VAL A 134 -14.92 19.93 8.63
N THR A 135 -13.81 19.19 8.53
CA THR A 135 -13.41 18.46 7.31
C THR A 135 -14.49 17.47 6.89
N ARG A 136 -15.11 16.77 7.85
CA ARG A 136 -16.20 15.82 7.58
C ARG A 136 -17.41 16.48 6.91
N ARG A 137 -17.77 17.72 7.27
CA ARG A 137 -18.90 18.42 6.62
C ARG A 137 -18.63 18.68 5.14
N THR A 138 -17.39 18.99 4.79
CA THR A 138 -16.98 19.22 3.41
C THR A 138 -16.84 17.93 2.60
N LEU A 139 -16.23 16.89 3.19
CA LEU A 139 -16.09 15.59 2.53
C LEU A 139 -17.42 14.86 2.35
N GLY A 140 -18.38 15.11 3.25
CA GLY A 140 -19.58 14.30 3.37
C GLY A 140 -19.31 12.93 4.00
N PRO A 141 -20.38 12.17 4.33
CA PRO A 141 -20.27 10.95 5.11
C PRO A 141 -19.51 9.83 4.39
N ARG A 142 -19.64 9.74 3.06
CA ARG A 142 -19.04 8.66 2.27
C ARG A 142 -17.51 8.77 2.18
N LEU A 143 -16.98 9.93 1.79
CA LEU A 143 -15.53 10.13 1.72
C LEU A 143 -14.88 10.12 3.10
N ALA A 144 -15.52 10.69 4.11
CA ALA A 144 -15.00 10.62 5.47
C ALA A 144 -14.87 9.17 5.95
N ALA A 145 -15.89 8.33 5.71
CA ALA A 145 -15.81 6.91 6.02
C ALA A 145 -14.70 6.21 5.23
N ALA A 146 -14.56 6.50 3.93
CA ALA A 146 -13.49 5.94 3.10
C ALA A 146 -12.09 6.31 3.61
N PHE A 147 -11.88 7.53 4.12
CA PHE A 147 -10.59 7.96 4.65
C PHE A 147 -10.27 7.30 5.99
N GLU A 148 -11.25 7.18 6.88
CA GLU A 148 -11.12 6.42 8.13
C GLU A 148 -10.81 4.94 7.84
N HIS A 149 -11.49 4.33 6.85
CA HIS A 149 -11.21 2.96 6.40
C HIS A 149 -9.81 2.80 5.83
N ALA A 150 -9.40 3.71 4.93
CA ALA A 150 -8.08 3.67 4.33
C ALA A 150 -6.96 3.81 5.36
N HIS A 151 -7.14 4.68 6.37
CA HIS A 151 -6.18 4.82 7.46
C HIS A 151 -6.00 3.51 8.25
N MET A 152 -7.10 2.83 8.59
CA MET A 152 -7.03 1.52 9.23
C MET A 152 -6.34 0.47 8.35
N LEU A 153 -6.59 0.45 7.04
CA LEU A 153 -5.92 -0.48 6.13
C LEU A 153 -4.41 -0.20 6.01
N VAL A 154 -4.00 1.07 6.06
CA VAL A 154 -2.60 1.49 5.92
C VAL A 154 -1.81 1.26 7.21
N PHE A 155 -2.37 1.66 8.36
CA PHE A 155 -1.63 1.67 9.62
C PHE A 155 -2.02 0.56 10.58
N HIS A 156 -3.15 -0.13 10.40
CA HIS A 156 -3.62 -1.23 11.24
C HIS A 156 -3.93 -2.50 10.42
N PRO A 157 -3.04 -2.96 9.53
CA PRO A 157 -3.38 -4.01 8.55
C PRO A 157 -3.82 -5.33 9.20
N ARG A 158 -3.17 -5.76 10.30
CA ARG A 158 -3.55 -7.00 11.00
C ARG A 158 -4.91 -6.88 11.71
N ASP A 159 -5.20 -5.74 12.31
CA ASP A 159 -6.50 -5.49 12.94
C ASP A 159 -7.62 -5.48 11.88
N ALA A 160 -7.38 -4.85 10.74
CA ALA A 160 -8.31 -4.83 9.62
C ALA A 160 -8.58 -6.25 9.08
N TRP A 161 -7.55 -7.08 8.95
CA TRP A 161 -7.68 -8.47 8.49
C TRP A 161 -8.24 -9.42 9.55
N ALA A 162 -8.14 -9.08 10.83
CA ALA A 162 -8.76 -9.83 11.93
C ALA A 162 -10.28 -9.59 12.05
N GLY A 163 -10.88 -8.82 11.13
CA GLY A 163 -12.30 -8.50 11.16
C GLY A 163 -12.68 -7.47 12.23
N ARG A 164 -11.73 -6.67 12.74
CA ARG A 164 -12.06 -5.53 13.61
C ARG A 164 -12.81 -4.46 12.79
N PRO A 165 -13.67 -3.65 13.42
CA PRO A 165 -14.33 -2.55 12.74
C PRO A 165 -13.33 -1.57 12.10
N LEU A 166 -13.57 -1.20 10.84
CA LEU A 166 -12.71 -0.30 10.06
C LEU A 166 -12.99 1.19 10.36
N SER A 167 -14.18 1.52 10.83
CA SER A 167 -14.51 2.90 11.21
C SER A 167 -15.59 2.95 12.31
N ARG A 168 -16.55 3.87 12.20
CA ARG A 168 -17.59 4.10 13.20
C ARG A 168 -18.69 3.09 12.94
N GLY A 169 -19.05 2.31 13.95
CA GLY A 169 -20.11 1.31 13.85
C GLY A 169 -19.56 -0.09 13.59
N LYS A 170 -20.26 -0.85 12.76
CA LYS A 170 -20.01 -2.29 12.54
C LYS A 170 -19.35 -2.58 11.19
N ASP A 171 -18.94 -1.56 10.45
CA ASP A 171 -18.31 -1.72 9.14
C ASP A 171 -16.99 -2.46 9.30
N GLN A 172 -16.87 -3.60 8.63
CA GLN A 172 -15.70 -4.47 8.61
C GLN A 172 -15.29 -4.71 7.16
N LEU A 173 -14.10 -5.28 6.94
CA LEU A 173 -13.67 -5.71 5.62
C LEU A 173 -14.71 -6.70 5.05
N TYR A 174 -15.16 -6.47 3.81
CA TYR A 174 -16.15 -7.30 3.13
C TYR A 174 -15.54 -8.09 1.96
N PRO A 175 -15.81 -9.40 1.82
CA PRO A 175 -16.57 -10.23 2.77
C PRO A 175 -15.83 -10.39 4.11
N VAL A 176 -16.58 -10.53 5.21
CA VAL A 176 -16.00 -10.73 6.54
C VAL A 176 -15.25 -12.05 6.55
N ASN A 177 -13.94 -11.99 6.79
CA ASN A 177 -13.09 -13.16 6.83
C ASN A 177 -11.97 -12.96 7.87
N PRO A 178 -12.22 -13.24 9.16
CA PRO A 178 -11.23 -13.04 10.21
C PRO A 178 -10.00 -13.96 10.06
N SER A 179 -10.09 -15.01 9.24
CA SER A 179 -8.94 -15.88 8.92
C SER A 179 -7.96 -15.27 7.91
N LEU A 180 -8.17 -14.03 7.44
CA LEU A 180 -7.19 -13.35 6.58
C LEU A 180 -5.87 -13.10 7.30
N VAL A 181 -5.89 -12.88 8.62
CA VAL A 181 -4.65 -12.73 9.42
C VAL A 181 -3.76 -13.98 9.37
N GLU A 182 -4.34 -15.14 9.09
CA GLU A 182 -3.62 -16.41 8.94
C GLU A 182 -2.98 -16.56 7.55
N ARG A 183 -3.37 -15.74 6.56
CA ARG A 183 -2.95 -15.84 5.15
C ARG A 183 -1.93 -14.79 4.75
N VAL A 184 -1.24 -14.21 5.71
CA VAL A 184 -0.20 -13.21 5.48
C VAL A 184 1.08 -13.89 4.96
N TRP A 185 1.67 -13.30 3.93
CA TRP A 185 2.97 -13.67 3.39
C TRP A 185 3.93 -12.50 3.55
N GLN A 186 5.14 -12.76 4.03
CA GLN A 186 6.18 -11.77 4.18
C GLN A 186 7.29 -11.99 3.14
N ALA A 187 7.55 -10.96 2.34
CA ALA A 187 8.74 -10.91 1.50
C ALA A 187 9.90 -10.34 2.32
N THR A 188 11.06 -10.98 2.22
CA THR A 188 12.28 -10.52 2.89
C THR A 188 13.51 -10.82 2.04
N PHE A 189 14.53 -9.98 2.20
CA PHE A 189 15.86 -10.18 1.63
C PHE A 189 16.90 -10.49 2.71
N THR A 190 16.47 -10.75 3.94
CA THR A 190 17.35 -10.97 5.10
C THR A 190 16.91 -12.19 5.91
N VAL A 191 17.90 -12.82 6.55
CA VAL A 191 17.71 -13.93 7.50
C VAL A 191 16.83 -13.49 8.68
N ASP A 192 17.02 -12.29 9.20
CA ASP A 192 16.23 -11.78 10.32
C ASP A 192 14.76 -11.56 9.95
N GLY A 193 14.49 -11.05 8.74
CA GLY A 193 13.12 -10.94 8.25
C GLY A 193 12.47 -12.32 8.05
N ALA A 194 13.24 -13.33 7.63
CA ALA A 194 12.71 -14.69 7.49
C ALA A 194 12.41 -15.35 8.85
N ARG A 195 13.31 -15.17 9.82
CA ARG A 195 13.07 -15.57 11.23
C ARG A 195 11.82 -14.91 11.78
N ARG A 196 11.63 -13.62 11.49
CA ARG A 196 10.44 -12.87 11.91
C ARG A 196 9.16 -13.40 11.27
N ALA A 197 9.19 -13.71 9.97
CA ALA A 197 8.05 -14.34 9.29
C ALA A 197 7.68 -15.68 9.93
N GLY A 198 8.69 -16.49 10.28
CA GLY A 198 8.53 -17.75 11.00
C GLY A 198 7.88 -17.55 12.36
N ALA A 199 8.44 -16.65 13.18
CA ALA A 199 7.92 -16.32 14.51
C ALA A 199 6.48 -15.76 14.48
N ALA A 200 6.06 -15.13 13.37
CA ALA A 200 4.69 -14.68 13.15
C ALA A 200 3.71 -15.81 12.77
N GLY A 201 4.23 -16.97 12.34
CA GLY A 201 3.44 -18.03 11.70
C GLY A 201 2.94 -17.66 10.29
N ASP A 202 3.55 -16.64 9.67
CA ASP A 202 3.22 -16.17 8.33
C ASP A 202 3.86 -17.08 7.26
N GLY A 203 3.46 -16.94 6.01
CA GLY A 203 4.19 -17.54 4.89
C GLY A 203 5.45 -16.74 4.56
N LEU A 204 6.53 -17.42 4.18
CA LEU A 204 7.76 -16.80 3.70
C LEU A 204 7.74 -16.72 2.17
N MET A 205 7.71 -15.53 1.58
CA MET A 205 7.81 -15.41 0.13
C MET A 205 9.27 -15.27 -0.30
N LEU A 206 9.79 -16.32 -0.94
CA LEU A 206 11.14 -16.34 -1.50
C LEU A 206 11.24 -15.51 -2.79
N SER A 207 12.43 -14.95 -3.02
CA SER A 207 12.64 -14.02 -4.12
C SER A 207 13.22 -14.72 -5.35
N ARG A 208 12.70 -14.39 -6.53
CA ARG A 208 13.28 -14.88 -7.81
C ARG A 208 14.60 -14.19 -8.16
N THR A 209 14.94 -13.10 -7.47
CA THR A 209 16.16 -12.32 -7.63
C THR A 209 16.56 -11.74 -6.29
N GLN A 210 17.85 -11.77 -5.94
CA GLN A 210 18.39 -11.18 -4.71
C GLN A 210 19.58 -10.28 -5.04
N PRO A 211 19.77 -9.17 -4.32
CA PRO A 211 21.02 -8.43 -4.36
C PRO A 211 22.16 -9.30 -3.82
N ARG A 212 23.31 -9.26 -4.48
CA ARG A 212 24.50 -10.00 -4.04
C ARG A 212 25.35 -9.06 -3.19
N PRO A 213 25.94 -9.55 -2.08
CA PRO A 213 26.86 -8.76 -1.32
C PRO A 213 28.13 -8.50 -2.16
N ALA A 214 28.73 -7.32 -1.99
CA ALA A 214 29.86 -6.89 -2.83
C ALA A 214 31.08 -7.83 -2.74
N ASN A 215 31.26 -8.51 -1.62
CA ASN A 215 32.33 -9.48 -1.38
C ASN A 215 32.03 -10.90 -1.88
N ALA A 216 30.83 -11.18 -2.38
CA ALA A 216 30.46 -12.48 -2.93
C ALA A 216 29.46 -12.32 -4.10
N PRO A 217 29.91 -11.74 -5.24
CA PRO A 217 29.04 -11.40 -6.37
C PRO A 217 28.47 -12.63 -7.10
N ASP A 218 29.10 -13.79 -6.94
CA ASP A 218 28.73 -15.02 -7.65
C ASP A 218 27.82 -15.95 -6.82
N LEU A 219 27.39 -15.52 -5.63
CA LEU A 219 26.49 -16.33 -4.81
C LEU A 219 25.21 -16.68 -5.57
N SER A 220 24.90 -17.97 -5.58
CA SER A 220 23.65 -18.49 -6.12
C SER A 220 22.47 -18.03 -5.27
N LEU A 221 21.28 -17.99 -5.87
CA LEU A 221 20.06 -17.68 -5.12
C LEU A 221 19.81 -18.69 -3.99
N THR A 222 20.14 -19.95 -4.21
CA THR A 222 20.04 -21.02 -3.22
C THR A 222 20.93 -20.74 -2.02
N GLU A 223 22.20 -20.39 -2.23
CA GLU A 223 23.12 -20.06 -1.13
C GLU A 223 22.67 -18.83 -0.33
N ILE A 224 22.06 -17.84 -1.00
CA ILE A 224 21.52 -16.66 -0.31
C ILE A 224 20.27 -17.02 0.51
N GLN A 225 19.40 -17.90 0.01
CA GLN A 225 18.08 -18.11 0.59
C GLN A 225 17.97 -19.30 1.53
N ASN A 226 18.83 -20.32 1.43
CA ASN A 226 18.84 -21.44 2.37
C ASN A 226 18.97 -20.99 3.84
N PRO A 227 19.89 -20.06 4.20
CA PRO A 227 19.94 -19.53 5.57
C PRO A 227 18.65 -18.81 6.01
N MET A 228 17.90 -18.22 5.06
CA MET A 228 16.61 -17.60 5.34
C MET A 228 15.54 -18.67 5.62
N ILE A 229 15.53 -19.75 4.83
CA ILE A 229 14.63 -20.89 5.03
C ILE A 229 14.91 -21.54 6.39
N ASP A 230 16.17 -21.81 6.73
CA ASP A 230 16.55 -22.40 8.01
C ASP A 230 16.09 -21.53 9.19
N ALA A 231 16.29 -20.22 9.09
CA ALA A 231 15.87 -19.29 10.13
C ALA A 231 14.35 -19.17 10.26
N TYR A 232 13.61 -19.27 9.15
CA TYR A 232 12.15 -19.34 9.14
C TYR A 232 11.66 -20.61 9.82
N MET A 233 12.17 -21.77 9.39
CA MET A 233 11.79 -23.08 9.93
C MET A 233 12.09 -23.19 11.42
N GLY A 234 13.26 -22.71 11.85
CA GLY A 234 13.66 -22.73 13.26
C GLY A 234 12.87 -21.78 14.17
N ALA A 235 12.13 -20.81 13.61
CA ALA A 235 11.33 -19.86 14.37
C ALA A 235 9.82 -20.11 14.29
N LEU A 236 9.37 -21.08 13.48
CA LEU A 236 7.96 -21.41 13.37
C LEU A 236 7.39 -21.89 14.73
N PRO A 237 6.20 -21.41 15.14
CA PRO A 237 5.51 -21.95 16.30
C PRO A 237 5.25 -23.44 16.17
N GLU A 238 5.30 -24.16 17.28
CA GLU A 238 4.98 -25.59 17.32
C GLU A 238 3.58 -25.86 16.75
N GLY A 239 3.47 -26.88 15.89
CA GLY A 239 2.22 -27.25 15.22
C GLY A 239 1.83 -26.34 14.04
N ARG A 240 2.62 -25.32 13.70
CA ARG A 240 2.38 -24.48 12.51
C ARG A 240 2.95 -25.15 11.26
N GLU A 241 2.10 -25.34 10.24
CA GLU A 241 2.59 -25.84 8.95
C GLU A 241 3.47 -24.79 8.24
N PRO A 242 4.69 -25.17 7.78
CA PRO A 242 5.53 -24.29 6.99
C PRO A 242 4.89 -23.87 5.66
N ARG A 243 5.07 -22.61 5.27
CA ARG A 243 4.61 -22.06 3.98
C ARG A 243 5.71 -21.22 3.35
N ILE A 244 6.25 -21.66 2.21
CA ILE A 244 7.39 -21.04 1.50
C ILE A 244 7.08 -20.96 0.01
#